data_AF-A0A7J7RLP6-F1
#
_entry.id   AF-A0A7J7RLP6-F1
#
_cell.length_a   1.000
_cell.length_b   1.000
_cell.length_c   1.000
_cell.angle_alpha   90.00
_cell.angle_beta   90.00
_cell.angle_gamma   90.00
#
_symmetry.space_group_name_H-M   'P 1'
#
loop_
_entity.id
_entity.type
_entity.pdbx_description
1 polymer ?
#
loop_
_entity_poly.entity_id
_entity_poly.type
_entity_poly.pdbx_seq_one_letter_code
_entity_poly.pdbx_strand_id
1 'polypeptide(L)'
;MVSRPVLRLREINPLLFNYVEELVEIRKLRQDILLMKPYFITCKEAMEARLLLQLQDRQHFVENDEMYSVQDLLDAHTGRLGSSLTETHTLFAKHIKLDCERCQAKGFVCELCREGDVLFPFDSHTSVCSDCSAVFHRDCYYDNSTTCPKCARLMLRKQSLFQEPGPGVDA
;
A
#
# COMPACT_ATOMS: atom_id res chain seq x y z
N MET A 1 -1.11 2.15 29.91
CA MET A 1 -0.05 2.89 29.18
C MET A 1 0.70 1.99 28.19
N VAL A 2 1.02 0.74 28.54
CA VAL A 2 1.83 -0.18 27.72
C VAL A 2 1.28 -0.40 26.30
N SER A 3 -0.05 -0.51 26.13
CA SER A 3 -0.70 -0.74 24.83
C SER A 3 -1.06 0.53 24.06
N ARG A 4 -0.78 1.73 24.59
CA ARG A 4 -1.12 2.98 23.90
C ARG A 4 -0.03 3.29 22.88
N PRO A 5 -0.36 3.51 21.58
CA PRO A 5 0.63 3.81 20.56
C PRO A 5 1.08 5.27 20.68
N VAL A 6 2.25 5.48 21.25
CA VAL A 6 2.82 6.83 21.50
C VAL A 6 4.25 7.00 20.99
N LEU A 7 4.84 5.92 20.47
CA LEU A 7 6.24 5.90 20.04
C LEU A 7 6.31 6.00 18.52
N ARG A 8 6.92 7.06 18.01
CA ARG A 8 7.31 7.18 16.60
C ARG A 8 8.76 6.74 16.45
N LEU A 9 8.97 5.44 16.23
CA LEU A 9 10.32 4.85 16.30
C LEU A 9 11.31 5.52 15.33
N ARG A 10 10.84 5.90 14.14
CA ARG A 10 11.68 6.54 13.12
C ARG A 10 12.13 7.95 13.51
N GLU A 11 11.29 8.68 14.25
CA GLU A 11 11.65 10.00 14.78
C GLU A 11 12.56 9.88 16.01
N ILE A 12 12.31 8.88 16.86
CA ILE A 12 13.08 8.64 18.09
C ILE A 12 14.49 8.11 17.77
N ASN A 13 14.59 7.09 16.91
CA ASN A 13 15.84 6.50 16.50
C ASN A 13 15.71 5.86 15.10
N PRO A 14 16.03 6.60 14.01
CA PRO A 14 15.93 6.07 12.66
C PRO A 14 16.91 4.92 12.39
N LEU A 15 18.03 4.87 13.11
CA LEU A 15 19.04 3.82 12.95
C LEU A 15 18.56 2.46 13.44
N LEU A 16 17.50 2.40 14.26
CA LEU A 16 16.97 1.15 14.79
C LEU A 16 16.62 0.14 13.68
N PHE A 17 16.06 0.63 12.57
CA PHE A 17 15.71 -0.18 11.41
C PHE A 17 16.93 -0.69 10.63
N ASN A 18 18.13 -0.16 10.88
CA ASN A 18 19.36 -0.67 10.27
C ASN A 18 19.95 -1.85 11.07
N TYR A 19 19.54 -2.03 12.33
CA TYR A 19 20.12 -3.01 13.24
C TYR A 19 19.14 -4.10 13.68
N VAL A 20 17.83 -3.87 13.53
CA VAL A 20 16.78 -4.81 13.96
C VAL A 20 15.94 -5.19 12.74
N GLU A 21 16.27 -6.33 12.14
CA GLU A 21 15.64 -6.84 10.92
C GLU A 21 14.14 -7.09 11.12
N GLU A 22 13.75 -7.60 12.29
CA GLU A 22 12.35 -7.90 12.63
C GLU A 22 11.47 -6.66 12.56
N LEU A 23 12.01 -5.49 12.93
CA LEU A 23 11.28 -4.23 12.85
C LEU A 23 11.10 -3.75 11.40
N VAL A 24 12.04 -4.09 10.50
CA VAL A 24 11.93 -3.81 9.07
C VAL A 24 10.80 -4.66 8.47
N GLU A 25 10.79 -5.95 8.78
CA GLU A 25 9.74 -6.88 8.32
C GLU A 25 8.36 -6.48 8.84
N ILE A 26 8.24 -6.22 10.15
CA ILE A 26 6.98 -5.76 10.77
C ILE A 26 6.50 -4.47 10.11
N ARG A 27 7.41 -3.52 9.86
CA ARG A 27 7.05 -2.28 9.18
C ARG A 27 6.55 -2.53 7.76
N LYS A 28 7.22 -3.39 7.00
CA LYS A 28 6.79 -3.75 5.64
C LYS A 28 5.39 -4.39 5.64
N LEU A 29 5.14 -5.35 6.52
CA LEU A 29 3.82 -5.97 6.70
C LEU A 29 2.73 -4.93 7.03
N ARG A 30 3.03 -3.98 7.92
CA ARG A 30 2.10 -2.90 8.26
C ARG A 30 1.81 -1.99 7.07
N GLN A 31 2.82 -1.61 6.29
CA GLN A 31 2.63 -0.82 5.07
C GLN A 31 1.76 -1.56 4.06
N ASP A 32 1.98 -2.85 3.88
CA ASP A 32 1.18 -3.68 2.98
C ASP A 32 -0.28 -3.79 3.47
N ILE A 33 -0.50 -3.97 4.76
CA ILE A 33 -1.85 -3.96 5.37
C ILE A 33 -2.58 -2.63 5.13
N LEU A 34 -1.88 -1.49 5.21
CA LEU A 34 -2.46 -0.19 4.89
C LEU A 34 -2.85 -0.07 3.42
N LEU A 35 -2.07 -0.66 2.50
CA LEU A 35 -2.39 -0.75 1.08
C LEU A 35 -3.56 -1.70 0.79
N MET A 36 -3.75 -2.73 1.63
CA MET A 36 -4.89 -3.66 1.55
C MET A 36 -6.20 -3.06 2.08
N LYS A 37 -6.14 -2.17 3.09
CA LYS A 37 -7.33 -1.57 3.73
C LYS A 37 -8.36 -1.00 2.73
N PRO A 38 -8.00 -0.22 1.69
CA PRO A 38 -8.94 0.26 0.66
C PRO A 38 -9.79 -0.82 0.00
N TYR A 39 -9.24 -2.03 -0.19
CA TYR A 39 -9.96 -3.15 -0.78
C TYR A 39 -11.12 -3.58 0.13
N PHE A 40 -10.86 -3.67 1.44
CA PHE A 40 -11.84 -4.14 2.43
C PHE A 40 -12.95 -3.14 2.71
N ILE A 41 -12.63 -1.85 2.85
CA ILE A 41 -13.65 -0.82 3.14
C ILE A 41 -14.67 -0.65 2.00
N THR A 42 -14.33 -1.12 0.80
CA THR A 42 -15.18 -1.10 -0.39
C THR A 42 -15.55 -2.50 -0.88
N CYS A 43 -15.39 -3.53 -0.05
CA CYS A 43 -15.76 -4.91 -0.35
C CYS A 43 -16.77 -5.42 0.68
N LYS A 44 -17.98 -5.73 0.22
CA LYS A 44 -19.05 -6.23 1.09
C LYS A 44 -18.68 -7.56 1.77
N GLU A 45 -18.11 -8.50 1.04
CA GLU A 45 -17.69 -9.81 1.57
C GLU A 45 -16.60 -9.66 2.65
N ALA A 46 -15.64 -8.76 2.44
CA ALA A 46 -14.61 -8.46 3.44
C ALA A 46 -15.19 -7.84 4.72
N MET A 47 -16.19 -6.96 4.58
CA MET A 47 -16.89 -6.35 5.71
C MET A 47 -17.68 -7.39 6.50
N GLU A 48 -18.40 -8.30 5.82
CA GLU A 48 -19.15 -9.39 6.44
C GLU A 48 -18.21 -10.38 7.16
N ALA A 49 -17.07 -10.71 6.54
CA ALA A 49 -16.01 -11.51 7.14
C ALA A 49 -15.20 -10.78 8.23
N ARG A 50 -15.46 -9.48 8.43
CA ARG A 50 -14.81 -8.63 9.45
C ARG A 50 -13.28 -8.70 9.38
N LEU A 51 -12.71 -8.71 8.18
CA LEU A 51 -11.26 -8.92 8.00
C LEU A 51 -10.41 -7.88 8.76
N LEU A 52 -10.78 -6.61 8.72
CA LEU A 52 -10.03 -5.57 9.46
C LEU A 52 -10.11 -5.73 10.99
N LEU A 53 -11.11 -6.45 11.53
CA LEU A 53 -11.21 -6.70 12.97
C LEU A 53 -10.21 -7.77 13.46
N GLN A 54 -9.50 -8.46 12.56
CA GLN A 54 -8.37 -9.32 12.95
C GLN A 54 -7.28 -8.52 13.68
N LEU A 55 -7.22 -7.20 13.46
CA LEU A 55 -6.29 -6.28 14.11
C LEU A 55 -6.96 -5.42 15.20
N GLN A 56 -8.08 -5.86 15.77
CA GLN A 56 -8.86 -5.04 16.71
C GLN A 56 -8.08 -4.58 17.95
N ASP A 57 -7.15 -5.40 18.44
CA ASP A 57 -6.32 -5.05 19.60
C ASP A 57 -5.17 -4.08 19.25
N ARG A 58 -4.95 -3.83 17.95
CA ARG A 58 -3.89 -2.97 17.41
C ARG A 58 -4.41 -2.09 16.27
N GLN A 59 -5.52 -1.39 16.50
CA GLN A 59 -6.17 -0.53 15.49
C GLN A 59 -5.22 0.50 14.86
N HIS A 60 -4.21 0.98 15.60
CA HIS A 60 -3.22 1.91 15.06
C HIS A 60 -2.44 1.36 13.86
N PHE A 61 -2.37 0.03 13.68
CA PHE A 61 -1.71 -0.59 12.53
C PHE A 61 -2.50 -0.46 11.23
N VAL A 62 -3.82 -0.26 11.30
CA VAL A 62 -4.66 0.04 10.13
C VAL A 62 -4.88 1.55 9.94
N GLU A 63 -4.28 2.39 10.80
CA GLU A 63 -4.34 3.85 10.71
C GLU A 63 -3.05 4.46 10.15
N ASN A 64 -1.88 3.98 10.59
CA ASN A 64 -0.56 4.40 10.10
C ASN A 64 0.51 3.31 10.35
N ASP A 65 1.68 3.43 9.71
CA ASP A 65 2.81 2.50 9.86
C ASP A 65 3.88 2.99 10.86
N GLU A 66 3.76 4.20 11.40
CA GLU A 66 4.83 4.85 12.15
C GLU A 66 4.70 4.74 13.67
N MET A 67 3.47 4.60 14.19
CA MET A 67 3.20 4.59 15.63
C MET A 67 3.31 3.18 16.21
N TYR A 68 3.94 3.07 17.37
CA TYR A 68 4.10 1.83 18.13
C TYR A 68 3.76 2.07 19.61
N SER A 69 3.25 1.05 20.26
CA SER A 69 3.14 0.97 21.72
C SER A 69 4.35 0.24 22.32
N VAL A 70 4.53 0.32 23.63
CA VAL A 70 5.58 -0.47 24.31
C VAL A 70 5.29 -1.97 24.19
N GLN A 71 3.99 -2.34 24.23
CA GLN A 71 3.58 -3.73 24.05
C GLN A 71 4.00 -4.27 22.67
N ASP A 72 3.86 -3.46 21.62
CA ASP A 72 4.26 -3.86 20.26
C ASP A 72 5.76 -4.15 20.19
N LEU A 73 6.59 -3.37 20.88
CA LEU A 73 8.04 -3.61 20.92
C LEU A 73 8.41 -4.90 21.67
N LEU A 74 7.71 -5.21 22.76
CA LEU A 74 7.90 -6.46 23.49
C LEU A 74 7.46 -7.67 22.65
N ASP A 75 6.35 -7.53 21.93
CA ASP A 75 5.85 -8.58 21.04
C ASP A 75 6.70 -8.72 19.77
N ALA A 76 7.31 -7.63 19.29
CA ALA A 76 8.30 -7.66 18.21
C ALA A 76 9.56 -8.41 18.65
N HIS A 77 10.11 -8.06 19.82
CA HIS A 77 11.31 -8.71 20.35
C HIS A 77 11.11 -10.21 20.63
N THR A 78 9.89 -10.63 21.00
CA THR A 78 9.56 -12.05 21.21
C THR A 78 9.14 -12.78 19.92
N GLY A 79 9.16 -12.11 18.77
CA GLY A 79 8.74 -12.66 17.46
C GLY A 79 7.24 -12.81 17.27
N ARG A 80 6.44 -12.74 18.34
CA ARG A 80 4.97 -12.92 18.30
C ARG A 80 4.29 -11.93 17.36
N LEU A 81 4.75 -10.69 17.33
CA LEU A 81 4.16 -9.66 16.49
C LEU A 81 4.37 -9.95 15.01
N GLY A 82 5.59 -10.35 14.64
CA GLY A 82 5.94 -10.70 13.25
C GLY A 82 5.09 -11.86 12.75
N SER A 83 5.02 -12.97 13.50
CA SER A 83 4.20 -14.13 13.13
C SER A 83 2.71 -13.78 12.96
N SER A 84 2.14 -13.05 13.93
CA SER A 84 0.73 -12.64 13.88
C SER A 84 0.42 -11.73 12.68
N LEU A 85 1.32 -10.81 12.34
CA LEU A 85 1.16 -9.93 11.18
C LEU A 85 1.30 -10.69 9.86
N THR A 86 2.22 -11.64 9.77
CA THR A 86 2.39 -12.50 8.57
C THR A 86 1.15 -13.34 8.31
N GLU A 87 0.56 -13.94 9.34
CA GLU A 87 -0.70 -14.69 9.22
C GLU A 87 -1.84 -13.78 8.75
N THR A 88 -1.98 -12.60 9.36
CA THR A 88 -2.99 -11.61 9.00
C THR A 88 -2.82 -11.14 7.56
N HIS A 89 -1.60 -10.79 7.17
CA HIS A 89 -1.26 -10.36 5.81
C HIS A 89 -1.58 -11.47 4.78
N THR A 90 -1.24 -12.72 5.09
CA THR A 90 -1.53 -13.86 4.22
C THR A 90 -3.03 -14.07 4.04
N LEU A 91 -3.81 -13.99 5.12
CA LEU A 91 -5.27 -14.05 5.07
C LEU A 91 -5.84 -12.93 4.20
N PHE A 92 -5.35 -11.71 4.37
CA PHE A 92 -5.78 -10.53 3.63
C PHE A 92 -5.45 -10.63 2.14
N ALA A 93 -4.23 -11.03 1.82
CA ALA A 93 -3.79 -11.27 0.45
C ALA A 93 -4.62 -12.37 -0.23
N LYS A 94 -4.92 -13.46 0.48
CA LYS A 94 -5.76 -14.55 -0.03
C LYS A 94 -7.16 -14.06 -0.41
N HIS A 95 -7.81 -13.28 0.46
CA HIS A 95 -9.10 -12.70 0.14
C HIS A 95 -9.03 -11.80 -1.11
N ILE A 96 -8.04 -10.90 -1.16
CA ILE A 96 -7.93 -9.92 -2.26
C ILE A 96 -7.63 -10.59 -3.60
N LYS A 97 -6.74 -11.59 -3.61
CA LYS A 97 -6.19 -12.15 -4.84
C LYS A 97 -6.90 -13.40 -5.34
N LEU A 98 -7.52 -14.18 -4.44
CA LEU A 98 -8.01 -15.52 -4.77
C LEU A 98 -9.50 -15.67 -4.48
N ASP A 99 -9.95 -15.24 -3.30
CA ASP A 99 -11.30 -15.60 -2.83
C ASP A 99 -12.39 -14.60 -3.29
N CYS A 100 -12.04 -13.36 -3.64
CA CYS A 100 -13.02 -12.30 -3.95
C CYS A 100 -12.79 -11.63 -5.32
N GLU A 101 -13.68 -11.91 -6.29
CA GLU A 101 -13.62 -11.33 -7.64
C GLU A 101 -13.69 -9.79 -7.64
N ARG A 102 -14.46 -9.20 -6.71
CA ARG A 102 -14.57 -7.74 -6.58
C ARG A 102 -13.27 -7.07 -6.16
N CYS A 103 -12.48 -7.75 -5.32
CA CYS A 103 -11.16 -7.28 -4.93
C CYS A 103 -10.15 -7.50 -6.07
N GLN A 104 -10.21 -8.65 -6.74
CA GLN A 104 -9.36 -8.96 -7.89
C GLN A 104 -9.53 -7.94 -9.03
N ALA A 105 -10.77 -7.53 -9.31
CA ALA A 105 -11.08 -6.53 -10.34
C ALA A 105 -10.53 -5.12 -10.04
N LYS A 106 -10.09 -4.86 -8.80
CA LYS A 106 -9.40 -3.61 -8.41
C LYS A 106 -7.87 -3.72 -8.49
N GLY A 107 -7.35 -4.84 -8.97
CA GLY A 107 -5.95 -4.98 -9.30
C GLY A 107 -5.55 -4.11 -10.49
N PHE A 108 -4.26 -4.05 -10.77
CA PHE A 108 -3.67 -3.18 -11.77
C PHE A 108 -3.03 -3.99 -12.89
N VAL A 109 -3.02 -3.43 -14.09
CA VAL A 109 -2.20 -3.93 -15.20
C VAL A 109 -1.07 -2.95 -15.41
N CYS A 110 0.16 -3.45 -15.55
CA CYS A 110 1.30 -2.58 -15.82
C CYS A 110 1.15 -1.92 -17.20
N GLU A 111 0.97 -0.60 -17.28
CA GLU A 111 0.76 0.09 -18.56
C GLU A 111 2.01 0.11 -19.47
N LEU A 112 3.18 -0.19 -18.91
CA LEU A 112 4.48 -0.13 -19.59
C LEU A 112 4.71 -1.39 -20.43
N CYS A 113 4.57 -2.58 -19.84
CA CYS A 113 4.67 -3.85 -20.58
C CYS A 113 3.33 -4.34 -21.12
N ARG A 114 2.20 -4.02 -20.45
CA ARG A 114 0.85 -4.50 -20.77
C ARG A 114 0.74 -6.04 -20.81
N GLU A 115 1.66 -6.70 -20.16
CA GLU A 115 1.81 -8.15 -20.11
C GLU A 115 1.99 -8.58 -18.65
N GLY A 116 1.73 -9.87 -18.38
CA GLY A 116 1.87 -10.47 -17.06
C GLY A 116 0.57 -10.49 -16.26
N ASP A 117 0.70 -10.91 -15.00
CA ASP A 117 -0.41 -11.08 -14.07
C ASP A 117 -0.93 -9.75 -13.52
N VAL A 118 -2.14 -9.80 -12.95
CA VAL A 118 -2.73 -8.67 -12.23
C VAL A 118 -1.86 -8.31 -11.03
N LEU A 119 -1.50 -7.03 -10.94
CA LEU A 119 -0.64 -6.48 -9.89
C LEU A 119 -1.45 -5.88 -8.76
N PHE A 120 -0.90 -6.01 -7.55
CA PHE A 120 -1.41 -5.34 -6.36
C PHE A 120 -0.32 -4.47 -5.74
N PRO A 121 -0.67 -3.32 -5.14
CA PRO A 121 0.31 -2.39 -4.55
C PRO A 121 1.22 -3.01 -3.48
N PHE A 122 0.78 -4.09 -2.84
CA PHE A 122 1.47 -4.81 -1.77
C PHE A 122 2.31 -5.99 -2.27
N ASP A 123 2.47 -6.16 -3.59
CA ASP A 123 3.31 -7.20 -4.17
C ASP A 123 4.80 -6.84 -4.13
N SER A 124 5.66 -7.82 -3.85
CA SER A 124 7.11 -7.64 -3.70
C SER A 124 7.83 -7.10 -4.94
N HIS A 125 7.29 -7.37 -6.14
CA HIS A 125 7.88 -6.98 -7.42
C HIS A 125 7.13 -5.83 -8.10
N THR A 126 6.44 -5.00 -7.33
CA THR A 126 5.71 -3.84 -7.86
C THR A 126 6.27 -2.52 -7.38
N SER A 127 5.89 -1.45 -8.06
CA SER A 127 6.16 -0.07 -7.67
C SER A 127 4.91 0.76 -7.87
N VAL A 128 4.62 1.60 -6.89
CA VAL A 128 3.44 2.46 -6.85
C VAL A 128 3.88 3.90 -7.11
N CYS A 129 3.27 4.54 -8.10
CA CYS A 129 3.50 5.96 -8.34
C CYS A 129 2.98 6.79 -7.17
N SER A 130 3.82 7.67 -6.61
CA SER A 130 3.48 8.54 -5.48
C SER A 130 2.32 9.49 -5.75
N ASP A 131 2.16 9.90 -7.01
CA ASP A 131 1.27 11.02 -7.36
C ASP A 131 -0.14 10.55 -7.73
N CYS A 132 -0.24 9.39 -8.39
CA CYS A 132 -1.52 8.89 -8.92
C CYS A 132 -1.87 7.46 -8.52
N SER A 133 -1.02 6.83 -7.68
CA SER A 133 -1.17 5.48 -7.15
C SER A 133 -1.31 4.37 -8.21
N ALA A 134 -0.90 4.63 -9.45
CA ALA A 134 -0.79 3.58 -10.47
C ALA A 134 0.32 2.60 -10.09
N VAL A 135 0.07 1.32 -10.31
CA VAL A 135 0.99 0.23 -9.98
C VAL A 135 1.63 -0.32 -11.26
N PHE A 136 2.93 -0.55 -11.20
CA PHE A 136 3.73 -1.10 -12.28
C PHE A 136 4.60 -2.23 -11.74
N HIS A 137 5.09 -3.11 -12.61
CA HIS A 137 6.24 -3.93 -12.26
C HIS A 137 7.41 -3.03 -11.87
N ARG A 138 8.14 -3.42 -10.82
CA ARG A 138 9.27 -2.64 -10.30
C ARG A 138 10.31 -2.36 -11.39
N ASP A 139 10.68 -3.40 -12.13
CA ASP A 139 11.72 -3.32 -13.15
C ASP A 139 11.24 -2.43 -14.33
N CYS A 140 10.01 -2.63 -14.81
CA CYS A 140 9.43 -1.76 -15.85
C CYS A 140 9.41 -0.29 -15.43
N TYR A 141 9.05 0.01 -14.18
CA TYR A 141 8.99 1.39 -13.70
C TYR A 141 10.38 2.01 -13.58
N TYR A 142 11.35 1.25 -13.11
CA TYR A 142 12.75 1.68 -13.02
C TYR A 142 13.37 1.92 -14.40
N ASP A 143 13.19 0.98 -15.34
CA ASP A 143 13.66 1.09 -16.73
C ASP A 143 13.04 2.31 -17.44
N ASN A 144 11.80 2.67 -17.07
CA ASN A 144 11.16 3.90 -17.54
C ASN A 144 11.58 5.16 -16.74
N SER A 145 12.76 5.15 -16.12
CA SER A 145 13.31 6.26 -15.31
C SER A 145 12.35 6.77 -14.23
N THR A 146 11.53 5.88 -13.65
CA THR A 146 10.47 6.22 -12.67
C THR A 146 9.43 7.23 -13.18
N THR A 147 9.33 7.41 -14.50
CA THR A 147 8.34 8.30 -15.11
C THR A 147 6.99 7.59 -15.20
N CYS A 148 5.94 8.18 -14.64
CA CYS A 148 4.60 7.59 -14.69
C CYS A 148 3.85 8.02 -15.97
N PRO A 149 3.53 7.09 -16.91
CA PRO A 149 2.84 7.44 -18.15
C PRO A 149 1.41 7.98 -17.89
N LYS A 150 0.74 7.49 -16.84
CA LYS A 150 -0.57 8.00 -16.42
C LYS A 150 -0.49 9.47 -15.98
N CYS A 151 0.50 9.84 -15.16
CA CYS A 151 0.70 11.23 -14.73
C CYS A 151 1.01 12.15 -15.92
N ALA A 152 1.85 11.71 -16.86
CA ALA A 152 2.13 12.46 -18.07
C ALA A 152 0.85 12.74 -18.89
N ARG A 153 -0.01 11.73 -19.08
CA ARG A 153 -1.30 11.90 -19.75
C ARG A 153 -2.24 12.85 -18.98
N LEU A 154 -2.28 12.76 -17.65
CA LEU A 154 -3.09 13.65 -16.81
C LEU A 154 -2.62 15.11 -16.89
N MET A 155 -1.31 15.34 -16.88
CA MET A 155 -0.72 16.68 -17.03
C MET A 155 -1.04 17.29 -18.39
N LEU A 156 -0.93 16.51 -19.47
CA LEU A 156 -1.25 16.97 -20.82
C LEU A 156 -2.74 17.34 -20.96
N ARG A 157 -3.64 16.50 -20.43
CA ARG A 157 -5.09 16.78 -20.40
C ARG A 157 -5.41 18.05 -19.59
N LYS A 158 -4.71 18.25 -18.49
CA LYS A 158 -4.86 19.47 -17.68
C LYS A 158 -4.45 20.70 -18.48
N GLN A 159 -3.33 20.65 -19.20
CA GLN A 159 -2.87 21.77 -20.05
C GLN A 159 -3.85 22.10 -21.18
N SER A 160 -4.44 21.10 -21.85
CA SER A 160 -5.42 21.34 -22.92
C SER A 160 -6.71 22.00 -22.43
N LEU A 161 -7.09 21.83 -21.17
CA LEU A 161 -8.28 22.48 -20.60
C LEU A 161 -8.06 23.96 -20.28
N PHE A 162 -6.80 24.40 -20.14
CA PHE A 162 -6.43 25.80 -19.89
C PHE A 162 -6.01 26.55 -21.16
N GLN A 163 -5.97 25.88 -22.32
CA GLN A 163 -5.87 26.54 -23.62
C GLN A 163 -7.28 26.91 -24.08
N GLU A 164 -7.68 28.17 -23.87
CA GLU A 164 -8.86 28.79 -24.48
C GLU A 164 -8.81 28.59 -26.01
N PRO A 165 -9.96 28.46 -26.71
CA PRO A 165 -9.95 28.47 -28.16
C PRO A 165 -9.32 29.79 -28.63
N GLY A 166 -8.24 29.71 -29.40
CA GLY A 166 -7.64 30.88 -30.04
C GLY A 166 -8.72 31.65 -30.83
N PRO A 167 -8.57 32.98 -31.00
CA PRO A 167 -9.57 33.79 -31.68
C PRO A 167 -9.83 33.19 -33.06
N GLY A 168 -11.09 32.88 -33.33
CA GLY A 168 -11.55 32.34 -34.61
C GLY A 168 -10.97 33.19 -35.73
N VAL A 169 -10.22 32.54 -36.62
CA VAL A 169 -9.78 33.17 -37.86
C VAL A 169 -11.01 33.22 -38.76
N ASP A 170 -11.65 34.39 -38.80
CA ASP A 170 -12.58 34.75 -39.87
C ASP A 170 -11.82 34.80 -41.19
N ALA A 171 -12.17 33.92 -42.14
CA ALA A 171 -12.02 34.11 -43.59
C ALA A 171 -12.92 33.13 -44.34
#